data_AF-A0A8J3R5C8-F1
#
_entry.id   AF-A0A8J3R5C8-F1
#
_cell.length_a   1.000
_cell.length_b   1.000
_cell.length_c   1.000
_cell.angle_alpha   90.00
_cell.angle_beta   90.00
_cell.angle_gamma   90.00
#
_symmetry.space_group_name_H-M   'P 1'
#
loop_
_entity.id
_entity.type
_entity.pdbx_description
1 polymer ?
#
loop_
_entity_poly.entity_id
_entity_poly.type
_entity_poly.pdbx_seq_one_letter_code
_entity_poly.pdbx_strand_id
1 'polypeptide(L)'
;MQYHFRDKSGLIQALYDLRLLPLNAERHRMLAELDHPGMADLAGAYVLPLARSVIASNGRSCYARFLDRYLGRGRDFESFDDRHGSGSREVVRQMSALMSGLNPEVREERLRMMQVLTIRTLADLEHRLETGQADPDAAELTVAALVEAVGVLLGAPTAVAV
;
A
#
# COMPACT_ATOMS: atom_id res chain seq x y z
N MET A 1 13.96 32.66 -11.34
CA MET A 1 13.99 31.22 -10.98
C MET A 1 13.65 31.10 -9.50
N GLN A 2 12.38 31.28 -9.14
CA GLN A 2 11.94 31.33 -7.74
C GLN A 2 11.38 29.96 -7.36
N TYR A 3 12.07 29.31 -6.42
CA TYR A 3 11.72 28.11 -5.65
C TYR A 3 10.22 27.77 -5.62
N HIS A 4 9.80 26.69 -6.31
CA HIS A 4 8.42 26.18 -6.23
C HIS A 4 8.13 25.36 -4.95
N PHE A 5 9.11 25.13 -4.08
CA PHE A 5 8.95 24.41 -2.82
C PHE A 5 9.46 25.29 -1.68
N ARG A 6 8.56 26.03 -1.04
CA ARG A 6 8.91 26.99 0.01
C ARG A 6 9.39 26.31 1.31
N ASP A 7 9.15 25.00 1.46
CA ASP A 7 9.60 24.15 2.58
C ASP A 7 9.51 22.64 2.25
N LYS A 8 10.03 21.78 3.15
CA LYS A 8 10.00 20.30 3.05
C LYS A 8 8.56 19.77 2.94
N SER A 9 7.60 20.45 3.57
CA SER A 9 6.19 20.05 3.59
C SER A 9 5.55 20.22 2.20
N GLY A 10 5.83 21.32 1.50
CA GLY A 10 5.36 21.54 0.13
C GLY A 10 5.90 20.53 -0.88
N LEU A 11 7.14 20.06 -0.69
CA LEU A 11 7.71 18.99 -1.53
C LEU A 11 7.03 17.64 -1.28
N ILE A 12 6.78 17.30 0.00
CA ILE A 12 6.06 16.07 0.37
C ILE A 12 4.63 16.11 -0.19
N GLN A 13 3.96 17.26 -0.10
CA GLN A 13 2.62 17.43 -0.64
C GLN A 13 2.57 17.25 -2.15
N ALA A 14 3.48 17.88 -2.89
CA ALA A 14 3.56 17.72 -4.34
C ALA A 14 3.89 16.27 -4.75
N LEU A 15 4.70 15.57 -3.95
CA LEU A 15 4.98 14.15 -4.17
C LEU A 15 3.73 13.29 -3.95
N TYR A 16 2.91 13.62 -2.95
CA TYR A 16 1.62 12.96 -2.74
C TYR A 16 0.64 13.24 -3.87
N ASP A 17 0.54 14.47 -4.37
CA ASP A 17 -0.29 14.78 -5.55
C ASP A 17 0.14 13.93 -6.75
N LEU A 18 1.44 13.89 -7.03
CA LEU A 18 2.00 13.20 -8.18
C LEU A 18 1.82 11.67 -8.10
N ARG A 19 1.94 11.09 -6.91
CA ARG A 19 2.02 9.62 -6.74
C ARG A 19 0.79 9.01 -6.09
N LEU A 20 0.19 9.66 -5.11
CA LEU A 20 -0.89 9.09 -4.30
C LEU A 20 -2.25 9.22 -4.99
N LEU A 21 -2.50 10.30 -5.73
CA LEU A 21 -3.76 10.50 -6.45
C LEU A 21 -3.99 9.42 -7.54
N PRO A 22 -3.02 9.10 -8.44
CA PRO A 22 -3.21 8.03 -9.41
C PRO A 22 -3.44 6.66 -8.75
N LEU A 23 -2.71 6.38 -7.67
CA LEU A 23 -2.86 5.12 -6.93
C LEU A 23 -4.26 5.00 -6.32
N ASN A 24 -4.80 6.07 -5.74
CA ASN A 24 -6.14 6.04 -5.17
C ASN A 24 -7.24 5.96 -6.21
N ALA A 25 -7.09 6.65 -7.34
CA ALA A 25 -8.03 6.53 -8.46
C ALA A 25 -8.12 5.07 -8.96
N GLU A 26 -6.97 4.41 -9.08
CA GLU A 26 -6.92 2.99 -9.45
C GLU A 26 -7.57 2.09 -8.38
N ARG A 27 -7.36 2.36 -7.09
CA ARG A 27 -8.06 1.64 -6.00
C ARG A 27 -9.57 1.77 -6.11
N HIS A 28 -10.07 2.99 -6.31
CA HIS A 28 -11.51 3.22 -6.47
C HIS A 28 -12.07 2.51 -7.70
N ARG A 29 -11.33 2.54 -8.82
CA ARG A 29 -11.72 1.80 -10.04
C ARG A 29 -11.83 0.31 -9.76
N MET A 30 -10.83 -0.29 -9.14
CA MET A 30 -10.84 -1.71 -8.78
C MET A 30 -11.99 -2.07 -7.84
N LEU A 31 -12.28 -1.23 -6.84
CA LEU A 31 -13.40 -1.45 -5.93
C LEU A 31 -14.77 -1.31 -6.62
N ALA A 32 -14.92 -0.36 -7.55
CA ALA A 32 -16.16 -0.14 -8.28
C ALA A 32 -16.51 -1.29 -9.24
N GLU A 33 -15.51 -2.12 -9.61
CA GLU A 33 -15.69 -3.32 -10.43
C GLU A 33 -16.14 -4.55 -9.62
N LEU A 34 -16.24 -4.42 -8.29
CA LEU A 34 -16.55 -5.52 -7.37
C LEU A 34 -17.86 -5.27 -6.63
N ASP A 35 -18.84 -6.16 -6.78
CA ASP A 35 -20.12 -6.05 -6.06
C ASP A 35 -20.00 -6.42 -4.58
N HIS A 36 -19.33 -7.54 -4.28
CA HIS A 36 -19.16 -8.09 -2.93
C HIS A 36 -17.71 -8.57 -2.77
N PRO A 37 -16.75 -7.65 -2.57
CA PRO A 37 -15.33 -8.01 -2.54
C PRO A 37 -14.99 -8.89 -1.34
N GLY A 38 -14.30 -9.99 -1.60
CA GLY A 38 -13.68 -10.82 -0.57
C GLY A 38 -12.34 -10.26 -0.11
N MET A 39 -11.73 -10.92 0.88
CA MET A 39 -10.43 -10.48 1.42
C MET A 39 -9.32 -10.49 0.36
N ALA A 40 -9.34 -11.45 -0.55
CA ALA A 40 -8.38 -11.54 -1.65
C ALA A 40 -8.51 -10.37 -2.62
N ASP A 41 -9.74 -9.96 -2.96
CA ASP A 41 -9.98 -8.83 -3.85
C ASP A 41 -9.51 -7.52 -3.23
N LEU A 42 -9.80 -7.32 -1.94
CA LEU A 42 -9.34 -6.16 -1.19
C LEU A 42 -7.81 -6.14 -1.05
N ALA A 43 -7.17 -7.28 -0.81
CA ALA A 43 -5.71 -7.39 -0.80
C ALA A 43 -5.12 -6.97 -2.15
N GLY A 44 -5.72 -7.43 -3.25
CA GLY A 44 -5.37 -7.00 -4.61
C GLY A 44 -5.52 -5.48 -4.79
N ALA A 45 -6.66 -4.91 -4.40
CA ALA A 45 -6.90 -3.47 -4.47
C ALA A 45 -5.91 -2.66 -3.62
N TYR A 46 -5.44 -3.19 -2.49
CA TYR A 46 -4.46 -2.52 -1.66
C TYR A 46 -3.04 -2.50 -2.29
N VAL A 47 -2.59 -3.67 -2.75
CA VAL A 47 -1.20 -3.95 -3.17
C VAL A 47 -0.93 -3.57 -4.63
N LEU A 48 -1.81 -4.00 -5.55
CA LEU A 48 -1.55 -3.94 -6.99
C LEU A 48 -1.28 -2.53 -7.55
N PRO A 49 -1.96 -1.46 -7.11
CA PRO A 49 -1.68 -0.13 -7.66
C PRO A 49 -0.23 0.32 -7.43
N LEU A 50 0.31 0.11 -6.22
CA LEU A 50 1.69 0.49 -5.91
C LEU A 50 2.69 -0.46 -6.59
N ALA A 51 2.40 -1.76 -6.59
CA ALA A 51 3.21 -2.76 -7.26
C ALA A 51 3.36 -2.49 -8.77
N ARG A 52 2.25 -2.21 -9.47
CA ARG A 52 2.24 -1.83 -10.89
C ARG A 52 3.06 -0.57 -11.13
N SER A 53 3.00 0.41 -10.23
CA SER A 53 3.82 1.62 -10.33
C SER A 53 5.32 1.33 -10.21
N VAL A 54 5.72 0.44 -9.28
CA VAL A 54 7.10 -0.02 -9.12
C VAL A 54 7.60 -0.73 -10.38
N ILE A 55 6.83 -1.69 -10.88
CA ILE A 55 7.17 -2.49 -12.08
C ILE A 55 7.23 -1.61 -13.33
N ALA A 56 6.23 -0.76 -13.58
CA ALA A 56 6.19 0.13 -14.74
C ALA A 56 7.36 1.12 -14.78
N SER A 57 7.92 1.46 -13.62
CA SER A 57 9.10 2.32 -13.52
C SER A 57 10.43 1.55 -13.59
N ASN A 58 10.40 0.23 -13.67
CA ASN A 58 11.56 -0.65 -13.50
C ASN A 58 12.40 -0.28 -12.26
N GLY A 59 11.72 -0.04 -11.14
CA GLY A 59 12.33 0.36 -9.87
C GLY A 59 12.76 1.83 -9.77
N ARG A 60 12.68 2.64 -10.85
CA ARG A 60 13.24 4.00 -10.90
C ARG A 60 12.37 5.07 -10.21
N SER A 61 11.17 4.74 -9.76
CA SER A 61 10.28 5.70 -9.10
C SER A 61 10.78 6.12 -7.71
N CYS A 62 11.50 5.23 -7.03
CA CYS A 62 11.94 5.33 -5.63
C CYS A 62 10.80 5.60 -4.62
N TYR A 63 9.54 5.43 -5.02
CA TYR A 63 8.39 5.85 -4.22
C TYR A 63 8.09 4.87 -3.09
N ALA A 64 8.17 3.56 -3.35
CA ALA A 64 7.97 2.55 -2.30
C ALA A 64 9.07 2.65 -1.23
N ARG A 65 10.33 2.86 -1.65
CA ARG A 65 11.46 3.13 -0.75
C ARG A 65 11.32 4.44 0.02
N PHE A 66 10.75 5.48 -0.62
CA PHE A 66 10.42 6.71 0.07
C PHE A 66 9.38 6.46 1.18
N LEU A 67 8.29 5.74 0.88
CA LEU A 67 7.26 5.39 1.85
C LEU A 67 7.83 4.59 3.03
N ASP A 68 8.66 3.58 2.76
CA ASP A 68 9.31 2.78 3.81
C ASP A 68 10.16 3.65 4.75
N ARG A 69 11.00 4.52 4.20
CA ARG A 69 11.84 5.45 4.99
C ARG A 69 11.01 6.51 5.72
N TYR A 70 9.89 6.92 5.16
CA TYR A 70 9.04 7.94 5.76
C TYR A 70 8.23 7.38 6.94
N LEU A 71 7.65 6.18 6.79
CA LEU A 71 6.85 5.50 7.81
C LEU A 71 7.69 4.84 8.90
N GLY A 72 8.87 4.31 8.55
CA GLY A 72 9.79 3.67 9.50
C GLY A 72 10.30 4.59 10.63
N ARG A 73 9.99 5.90 10.59
CA ARG A 73 10.37 6.88 11.63
C ARG A 73 9.30 7.05 12.73
N GLY A 74 8.36 6.11 12.87
CA GLY A 74 7.26 6.21 13.85
C GLY A 74 6.31 7.36 13.53
N ARG A 75 6.27 7.77 12.26
CA ARG A 75 5.33 8.76 11.77
C ARG A 75 4.08 7.99 11.41
N ASP A 76 3.00 8.19 12.17
CA ASP A 76 1.67 7.96 11.62
C ASP A 76 1.61 8.73 10.30
N PHE A 77 0.95 8.15 9.29
CA PHE A 77 0.59 8.95 8.13
C PHE A 77 -0.14 10.18 8.67
N GLU A 78 0.52 11.35 8.65
CA GLU A 78 -0.12 12.64 8.95
C GLU A 78 -1.46 12.61 8.22
N SER A 79 -2.55 12.92 8.96
CA SER A 79 -3.91 12.79 8.44
C SER A 79 -4.00 13.43 7.07
N PHE A 80 -3.97 12.59 6.04
CA PHE A 80 -4.12 13.03 4.67
C PHE A 80 -5.44 13.80 4.58
N ASP A 81 -5.43 14.96 3.91
CA ASP A 81 -6.66 15.60 3.46
C ASP A 81 -7.52 14.52 2.74
N ASP A 82 -8.84 14.66 2.78
CA ASP A 82 -9.81 13.66 2.31
C ASP A 82 -9.48 13.16 0.90
N ARG A 83 -8.91 14.04 0.07
CA ARG A 83 -8.46 13.81 -1.31
C ARG A 83 -7.30 12.80 -1.44
N HIS A 84 -6.34 12.80 -0.51
CA HIS A 84 -5.08 12.05 -0.64
C HIS A 84 -5.14 10.66 -0.02
N GLY A 85 -6.08 10.39 0.89
CA GLY A 85 -6.21 9.08 1.54
C GLY A 85 -7.46 8.30 1.15
N SER A 86 -8.33 8.81 0.28
CA SER A 86 -9.68 8.24 0.05
C SER A 86 -9.67 6.78 -0.44
N GLY A 87 -8.82 6.43 -1.40
CA GLY A 87 -8.75 5.08 -1.96
C GLY A 87 -8.21 4.05 -0.98
N SER A 88 -7.06 4.32 -0.36
CA SER A 88 -6.47 3.41 0.63
C SER A 88 -7.34 3.29 1.90
N ARG A 89 -7.92 4.40 2.39
CA ARG A 89 -8.84 4.37 3.54
C ARG A 89 -10.08 3.54 3.25
N GLU A 90 -10.64 3.63 2.05
CA GLU A 90 -11.82 2.86 1.68
C GLU A 90 -11.54 1.35 1.63
N VAL A 91 -10.42 0.94 1.01
CA VAL A 91 -9.99 -0.47 1.01
C VAL A 91 -9.80 -0.98 2.45
N VAL A 92 -9.09 -0.21 3.29
CA VAL A 92 -8.84 -0.55 4.70
C VAL A 92 -10.14 -0.64 5.50
N ARG A 93 -11.10 0.26 5.25
CA ARG A 93 -12.42 0.25 5.88
C ARG A 93 -13.18 -1.03 5.55
N GLN A 94 -13.18 -1.46 4.29
CA GLN A 94 -13.83 -2.70 3.89
C GLN A 94 -13.13 -3.93 4.46
N MET A 95 -11.79 -3.96 4.50
CA MET A 95 -11.02 -5.02 5.16
C MET A 95 -11.38 -5.12 6.65
N SER A 96 -11.46 -3.97 7.33
CA SER A 96 -11.86 -3.89 8.74
C SER A 96 -13.28 -4.43 8.98
N ALA A 97 -14.21 -4.16 8.05
CA ALA A 97 -15.58 -4.68 8.12
C ALA A 97 -15.65 -6.22 7.98
N LEU A 98 -14.86 -6.80 7.07
CA LEU A 98 -14.75 -8.26 6.95
C LEU A 98 -14.13 -8.93 8.20
N MET A 99 -13.36 -8.18 8.99
CA MET A 99 -12.77 -8.60 10.27
C MET A 99 -13.60 -8.15 11.49
N SER A 100 -14.87 -7.78 11.31
CA SER A 100 -15.70 -7.24 12.40
C SER A 100 -15.93 -8.20 13.56
N GLY A 101 -15.80 -9.52 13.33
CA GLY A 101 -15.87 -10.56 14.37
C GLY A 101 -14.61 -10.70 15.23
N LEU A 102 -13.51 -10.02 14.91
CA LEU A 102 -12.26 -10.08 15.68
C LEU A 102 -12.23 -9.04 16.80
N ASN A 103 -11.40 -9.28 17.82
CA ASN A 103 -11.04 -8.26 18.80
C ASN A 103 -10.49 -7.00 18.06
N PRO A 104 -10.95 -5.78 18.39
CA PRO A 104 -10.48 -4.54 17.78
C PRO A 104 -8.95 -4.38 17.76
N GLU A 105 -8.25 -4.76 18.84
CA GLU A 105 -6.79 -4.65 18.94
C GLU A 105 -6.09 -5.60 17.95
N VAL A 106 -6.61 -6.82 17.82
CA VAL A 106 -6.11 -7.80 16.83
C VAL A 106 -6.33 -7.29 15.42
N ARG A 107 -7.49 -6.68 15.16
CA ARG A 107 -7.82 -6.11 13.86
C ARG A 107 -6.89 -4.94 13.50
N GLU A 108 -6.65 -4.03 14.43
CA GLU A 108 -5.74 -2.91 14.26
C GLU A 108 -4.32 -3.39 13.98
N GLU A 109 -3.83 -4.35 14.76
CA GLU A 109 -2.50 -4.90 14.59
C GLU A 109 -2.34 -5.61 13.24
N ARG A 110 -3.34 -6.34 12.77
CA ARG A 110 -3.33 -6.94 11.43
C ARG A 110 -3.26 -5.90 10.31
N LEU A 111 -4.01 -4.81 10.42
CA LEU A 111 -3.96 -3.72 9.45
C LEU A 111 -2.58 -3.05 9.45
N ARG A 112 -1.99 -2.85 10.63
CA ARG A 112 -0.62 -2.34 10.80
C ARG A 112 0.40 -3.28 10.15
N MET A 113 0.32 -4.58 10.42
CA MET A 113 1.20 -5.61 9.83
C MET A 113 1.08 -5.66 8.30
N MET A 114 -0.15 -5.61 7.76
CA MET A 114 -0.39 -5.55 6.31
C MET A 114 0.33 -4.36 5.68
N GLN A 115 0.17 -3.17 6.26
CA GLN A 115 0.80 -1.96 5.75
C GLN A 115 2.33 -2.08 5.73
N VAL A 116 2.90 -2.54 6.85
CA VAL A 116 4.36 -2.74 6.99
C VAL A 116 4.86 -3.75 5.96
N LEU A 117 4.19 -4.90 5.84
CA LEU A 117 4.56 -5.96 4.91
C LEU A 117 4.53 -5.45 3.47
N THR A 118 3.42 -4.81 3.06
CA THR A 118 3.25 -4.29 1.70
C THR A 118 4.35 -3.30 1.34
N ILE A 119 4.61 -2.32 2.21
CA ILE A 119 5.54 -1.24 1.90
C ILE A 119 6.99 -1.73 1.88
N ARG A 120 7.39 -2.57 2.84
CA ARG A 120 8.75 -3.12 2.88
C ARG A 120 9.03 -4.04 1.70
N THR A 121 8.10 -4.93 1.36
CA THR A 121 8.28 -5.85 0.22
C THR A 121 8.36 -5.09 -1.09
N LEU A 122 7.53 -4.07 -1.30
CA LEU A 122 7.60 -3.27 -2.53
C LEU A 122 8.82 -2.34 -2.58
N ALA A 123 9.32 -1.87 -1.44
CA ALA A 123 10.57 -1.11 -1.37
C ALA A 123 11.79 -1.98 -1.70
N ASP A 124 11.82 -3.23 -1.23
CA ASP A 124 12.82 -4.24 -1.61
C ASP A 124 12.74 -4.57 -3.10
N LEU A 125 11.54 -4.85 -3.62
CA LEU A 125 11.33 -5.12 -5.03
C LEU A 125 11.78 -3.96 -5.92
N GLU A 126 11.45 -2.72 -5.53
CA GLU A 126 11.89 -1.52 -6.22
C GLU A 126 13.43 -1.43 -6.30
N HIS A 127 14.13 -1.78 -5.23
CA HIS A 127 15.59 -1.81 -5.21
C HIS A 127 16.18 -2.93 -6.09
N ARG A 128 15.58 -4.13 -6.04
CA ARG A 128 16.03 -5.27 -6.84
C ARG A 128 15.83 -5.04 -8.34
N LEU A 129 14.73 -4.40 -8.73
CA LEU A 129 14.50 -3.98 -10.13
C LEU A 129 15.50 -2.89 -10.57
N GLU A 130 15.74 -1.88 -9.72
CA GLU A 130 16.70 -0.80 -10.01
C GLU A 130 18.13 -1.33 -10.24
N THR A 131 18.54 -2.34 -9.45
CA THR A 131 19.89 -2.92 -9.49
C THR A 131 20.03 -4.12 -10.43
N GLY A 132 18.94 -4.53 -11.10
CA GLY A 132 18.94 -5.69 -12.00
C GLY A 132 19.02 -7.05 -11.29
N GLN A 133 18.75 -7.10 -9.99
CA GLN A 133 18.64 -8.34 -9.20
C GLN A 133 17.26 -9.03 -9.35
N ALA A 134 16.29 -8.36 -9.96
CA ALA A 134 15.02 -8.94 -10.38
C ALA A 134 14.69 -8.47 -11.80
N ASP A 135 14.14 -9.38 -12.59
CA ASP A 135 13.51 -9.08 -13.88
C ASP A 135 11.99 -8.91 -13.70
N PRO A 136 11.25 -8.55 -14.77
CA PRO A 136 9.80 -8.38 -14.68
C PRO A 136 9.04 -9.62 -14.21
N ASP A 137 9.46 -10.83 -14.61
CA ASP A 137 8.76 -12.07 -14.24
C ASP A 137 8.93 -12.37 -12.74
N ALA A 138 10.14 -12.19 -12.20
CA ALA A 138 10.41 -12.30 -10.77
C ALA A 138 9.66 -11.24 -9.96
N ALA A 139 9.44 -10.05 -10.54
CA ALA A 139 8.66 -8.99 -9.92
C ALA A 139 7.18 -9.36 -9.84
N GLU A 140 6.57 -9.86 -10.92
CA GLU A 140 5.19 -10.33 -10.93
C GLU A 140 4.97 -11.47 -9.93
N LEU A 141 5.91 -12.42 -9.82
CA LEU A 141 5.85 -13.48 -8.81
C LEU A 141 5.89 -12.92 -7.38
N THR A 142 6.76 -11.93 -7.12
CA THR A 142 6.85 -11.26 -5.81
C THR A 142 5.53 -10.58 -5.46
N VAL A 143 4.89 -9.94 -6.45
CA VAL A 143 3.60 -9.24 -6.27
C VAL A 143 2.46 -10.23 -6.02
N ALA A 144 2.38 -11.32 -6.78
CA ALA A 144 1.38 -12.36 -6.58
C ALA A 144 1.46 -12.97 -5.17
N ALA A 145 2.68 -13.33 -4.74
CA ALA A 145 2.92 -13.86 -3.40
C ALA A 145 2.56 -12.85 -2.29
N LEU A 146 2.83 -11.55 -2.51
CA LEU A 146 2.48 -10.49 -1.57
C LEU A 146 0.96 -10.32 -1.44
N VAL A 147 0.22 -10.33 -2.55
CA VAL A 147 -1.26 -10.23 -2.54
C VAL A 147 -1.85 -11.40 -1.75
N GLU A 148 -1.39 -12.63 -2.02
CA GLU A 148 -1.82 -13.83 -1.30
C GLU A 148 -1.49 -13.74 0.20
N ALA A 149 -0.25 -13.37 0.54
CA ALA A 149 0.19 -13.23 1.93
C ALA A 149 -0.65 -12.20 2.70
N VAL A 150 -0.99 -11.06 2.08
CA VAL A 150 -1.89 -10.06 2.68
C VAL A 150 -3.30 -10.61 2.87
N GLY A 151 -3.85 -11.28 1.86
CA GLY A 151 -5.17 -11.90 1.95
C GLY A 151 -5.27 -12.91 3.09
N VAL A 152 -4.26 -13.77 3.22
CA VAL A 152 -4.17 -14.77 4.30
C VAL A 152 -3.98 -14.11 5.66
N LEU A 153 -3.07 -13.13 5.79
CA LEU A 153 -2.81 -12.41 7.04
C LEU A 153 -4.09 -11.81 7.63
N LEU A 154 -4.92 -11.18 6.78
CA LEU A 154 -6.15 -10.54 7.21
C LEU A 154 -7.29 -11.55 7.44
N GLY A 155 -7.38 -12.58 6.61
CA GLY A 155 -8.46 -13.59 6.64
C GLY A 155 -8.23 -14.75 7.62
N ALA A 156 -7.02 -14.91 8.16
CA ALA A 156 -6.71 -16.05 9.03
C ALA A 156 -7.56 -16.05 10.32
N PRO A 157 -7.99 -17.21 10.84
CA PRO A 157 -8.64 -17.27 12.15
C PRO A 157 -7.66 -16.87 13.26
N THR A 158 -8.16 -16.23 14.32
CA THR A 158 -7.35 -15.93 15.51
C THR A 158 -7.35 -17.17 16.42
N ALA A 159 -6.26 -17.95 16.37
CA ALA A 159 -6.11 -19.16 17.18
C ALA A 159 -5.42 -18.92 18.54
N VAL A 160 -4.77 -17.77 18.71
CA VAL A 160 -4.08 -17.39 19.95
C VAL A 160 -5.05 -16.55 20.78
N ALA A 161 -5.35 -17.01 22.00
CA ALA A 161 -6.09 -16.20 22.96
C ALA A 161 -5.24 -14.97 23.32
N VAL A 162 -5.80 -13.78 23.08
CA VAL A 162 -5.26 -12.48 23.50
C VAL A 162 -6.02 -12.04 24.73
#